data_AF-A0A1H5U1N2-F1
#
_entry.id   AF-A0A1H5U1N2-F1
#
_cell.length_a   1.000
_cell.length_b   1.000
_cell.length_c   1.000
_cell.angle_alpha   90.00
_cell.angle_beta   90.00
_cell.angle_gamma   90.00
#
_symmetry.space_group_name_H-M   'P 1'
#
loop_
_entity.id
_entity.type
_entity.pdbx_description
1 polymer ?
#
loop_
_entity_poly.entity_id
_entity_poly.type
_entity_poly.pdbx_seq_one_letter_code
_entity_poly.pdbx_strand_id
1 'polypeptide(L)' 'MSRKIPYLQRRGDTFSFRIAIPDELQEVIGKREFTKTLETGDKSVAIPGIFMLAVELWQPFGS' A
#
# COMPACT_ATOMS: atom_id res chain seq x y z
N MET A 1 21.31 4.81 -6.19
CA MET A 1 20.38 3.70 -6.51
C MET A 1 19.00 4.07 -5.97
N SER A 2 17.98 4.23 -6.81
CA SER A 2 16.63 4.56 -6.35
C SER A 2 16.05 3.37 -5.59
N ARG A 3 15.79 3.52 -4.28
CA ARG A 3 15.07 2.51 -3.49
C ARG A 3 13.74 2.25 -4.20
N LYS A 4 13.58 1.09 -4.82
CA LYS A 4 12.29 0.64 -5.33
C LYS A 4 11.39 0.46 -4.11
N ILE A 5 10.38 1.30 -3.97
CA ILE A 5 9.33 1.13 -2.96
C ILE A 5 8.41 0.04 -3.52
N PRO A 6 8.45 -1.19 -2.99
CA PRO A 6 7.84 -2.35 -3.65
C PRO A 6 6.31 -2.26 -3.73
N TYR A 7 5.71 -1.40 -2.90
CA TYR A 7 4.27 -1.20 -2.79
C TYR A 7 3.74 -0.05 -3.65
N LEU A 8 4.62 0.76 -4.26
CA LEU A 8 4.24 1.91 -5.09
C LEU A 8 4.25 1.53 -6.57
N GLN A 9 3.09 1.46 -7.19
CA GLN A 9 2.93 1.19 -8.61
C GLN A 9 2.40 2.42 -9.33
N ARG A 10 2.95 2.76 -10.49
CA ARG A 10 2.39 3.80 -11.36
C ARG A 10 1.39 3.17 -12.31
N ARG A 11 0.17 3.72 -12.38
CA ARG A 11 -0.85 3.34 -13.36
C ARG A 11 -1.32 4.59 -14.09
N GLY A 12 -0.84 4.76 -15.32
CA GLY A 12 -1.03 5.99 -16.08
C GLY A 12 -0.40 7.20 -15.36
N ASP A 13 -1.24 8.19 -15.07
CA ASP A 13 -0.81 9.43 -14.42
C ASP A 13 -0.93 9.44 -12.91
N THR A 14 -1.43 8.35 -12.32
CA THR A 14 -1.57 8.24 -10.86
C THR A 14 -0.73 7.10 -10.29
N PHE A 15 -0.45 7.22 -8.99
CA PHE A 15 0.14 6.17 -8.20
C PHE A 15 -0.93 5.34 -7.48
N SER A 16 -0.64 4.05 -7.34
CA SER A 16 -1.41 3.10 -6.56
C SER A 16 -0.50 2.42 -5.54
N PHE A 17 -1.00 2.28 -4.32
CA PHE A 17 -0.44 1.43 -3.29
C PHE A 17 -1.02 0.02 -3.42
N ARG A 18 -0.16 -0.99 -3.40
CA ARG A 18 -0.54 -2.41 -3.43
C ARG A 18 0.34 -3.21 -2.47
N ILE A 19 -0.28 -3.89 -1.51
CA ILE A 19 0.40 -4.79 -0.58
C ILE A 19 -0.33 -6.13 -0.53
N ALA A 20 0.43 -7.22 -0.69
CA ALA A 20 -0.10 -8.56 -0.54
C ALA A 20 -0.38 -8.85 0.94
N ILE A 21 -1.50 -9.51 1.22
CA ILE A 21 -1.85 -9.96 2.57
C ILE A 21 -1.17 -11.32 2.80
N PRO A 22 -0.45 -11.53 3.92
CA PRO A 22 0.12 -12.83 4.28
C PRO A 22 -0.96 -13.93 4.26
N ASP A 23 -0.61 -15.12 3.79
CA ASP A 23 -1.58 -16.21 3.57
C ASP A 23 -2.36 -16.54 4.85
N GLU A 24 -1.71 -16.50 6.02
CA GLU A 24 -2.37 -16.72 7.31
C GLU A 24 -3.48 -15.72 7.65
N LEU A 25 -3.43 -14.51 7.07
CA LEU A 25 -4.41 -13.45 7.30
C LEU A 25 -5.45 -13.38 6.17
N GLN A 26 -5.22 -14.02 5.02
CA GLN A 26 -6.14 -13.99 3.89
C GLN A 26 -7.48 -14.65 4.24
N GLU A 27 -7.47 -15.74 4.99
CA GLU A 27 -8.68 -16.44 5.42
C GLU A 27 -9.52 -15.61 6.40
N VAL A 28 -8.86 -14.83 7.26
CA VAL A 28 -9.53 -13.95 8.24
C VAL A 28 -10.08 -12.69 7.57
N ILE A 29 -9.31 -12.07 6.69
CA ILE A 29 -9.66 -10.80 6.04
C ILE A 29 -10.58 -11.01 4.82
N GLY A 30 -10.57 -12.21 4.23
CA GLY A 30 -11.30 -12.54 3.00
C GLY A 30 -10.76 -11.83 1.75
N LYS A 31 -9.52 -11.32 1.80
CA LYS A 31 -8.86 -10.59 0.71
C LYS A 31 -7.43 -11.07 0.56
N ARG A 32 -6.93 -11.05 -0.68
CA ARG A 32 -5.55 -11.43 -1.01
C ARG A 32 -4.58 -10.25 -0.98
N GLU A 33 -5.11 -9.04 -1.13
CA GLU A 33 -4.32 -7.83 -1.19
C GLU A 33 -5.11 -6.59 -0.80
N PHE A 34 -4.39 -5.59 -0.29
CA PHE A 34 -4.89 -4.23 -0.16
C PHE A 34 -4.39 -3.40 -1.34
N THR A 35 -5.32 -2.76 -2.04
CA THR A 35 -5.02 -1.81 -3.12
C THR A 35 -5.70 -0.48 -2.83
N LYS A 36 -4.96 0.62 -2.96
CA LYS A 36 -5.51 1.98 -2.85
C LYS A 36 -4.87 2.90 -3.89
N THR A 37 -5.69 3.62 -4.64
CA THR A 37 -5.22 4.66 -5.55
C THR A 37 -4.93 5.93 -4.75
N LEU A 38 -3.79 6.58 -5.01
CA LEU A 38 -3.34 7.78 -4.30
C LEU A 38 -3.77 9.07 -5.01
N GLU A 39 -4.48 8.96 -6.14
CA GLU A 39 -5.02 10.06 -6.95
C GLU A 39 -4.00 11.16 -7.31
N THR A 40 -2.70 10.83 -7.25
CA THR A 40 -1.60 11.76 -7.54
C THR A 40 -0.52 11.07 -8.36
N GLY A 41 0.05 11.82 -9.31
CA GLY A 41 1.25 11.46 -10.06
C GLY A 41 2.54 11.99 -9.44
N ASP A 42 2.45 12.71 -8.33
CA ASP A 42 3.60 13.27 -7.62
C ASP A 42 4.13 12.26 -6.59
N LYS A 43 5.38 11.82 -6.77
CA LYS A 43 6.05 10.90 -5.85
C LYS A 43 6.25 11.50 -4.46
N SER A 44 6.48 12.80 -4.37
CA SER A 44 6.70 13.49 -3.09
C SER A 44 5.47 13.46 -2.19
N VAL A 45 4.29 13.39 -2.80
CA VAL A 45 2.98 13.25 -2.12
C VAL A 45 2.61 11.78 -1.92
N ALA A 46 2.87 10.93 -2.93
CA ALA A 46 2.53 9.51 -2.88
C ALA A 46 3.28 8.75 -1.77
N ILE A 47 4.56 9.05 -1.56
CA ILE A 47 5.40 8.32 -0.60
C ILE A 47 4.91 8.50 0.85
N PRO A 48 4.70 9.73 1.36
CA PRO A 48 4.11 9.93 2.69
C PRO A 48 2.71 9.30 2.83
N GLY A 49 1.88 9.41 1.80
CA GLY A 49 0.55 8.78 1.78
C GLY A 49 0.60 7.26 1.98
N ILE A 50 1.57 6.59 1.37
CA ILE A 50 1.79 5.15 1.55
C ILE A 50 2.15 4.80 2.99
N PHE A 51 3.07 5.55 3.61
CA PHE A 51 3.50 5.25 4.98
C PHE A 51 2.34 5.38 5.97
N MET A 52 1.48 6.39 5.81
CA MET A 52 0.27 6.52 6.64
C MET A 52 -0.69 5.34 6.46
N LEU A 53 -0.92 4.91 5.22
CA LEU A 53 -1.79 3.76 4.94
C LEU A 53 -1.23 2.45 5.47
N ALA A 54 0.09 2.25 5.37
CA ALA A 54 0.74 1.08 5.92
C ALA A 54 0.60 1.04 7.45
N VAL A 55 0.76 2.18 8.13
CA VAL A 55 0.54 2.26 9.58
C VAL A 55 -0.91 1.92 9.92
N GLU A 56 -1.90 2.55 9.28
CA GLU A 56 -3.33 2.27 9.51
C GLU A 56 -3.70 0.80 9.32
N LEU A 57 -3.17 0.16 8.28
CA LEU A 57 -3.43 -1.26 7.99
C LEU A 57 -2.79 -2.21 9.01
N TRP A 58 -1.70 -1.82 9.66
CA TRP A 58 -0.98 -2.65 10.63
C TRP A 58 -1.42 -2.44 12.09
N GLN A 59 -2.09 -1.32 12.42
CA GLN A 59 -2.63 -1.07 13.76
C GLN A 59 -3.59 -2.16 14.29
N PRO A 60 -4.54 -2.74 13.51
CA PRO A 60 -5.51 -3.70 14.05
C PRO A 60 -4.91 -5.09 14.39
N PHE A 61 -3.65 -5.37 14.02
CA PHE A 61 -2.97 -6.65 14.29
C PHE A 61 -1.98 -6.57 15.45
N GLY A 62 -1.83 -5.40 16.08
CA GLY A 62 -0.94 -5.17 17.22
C GLY A 62 -1.73 -4.91 18.50
N SER A 63 -2.37 -5.93 19.06
CA SER A 63 -2.83 -5.99 20.46
C SER A 63 -2.94 -7.43 20.91
#